data_AF-A0A8H9QZD7-F1
#
_entry.id   AF-A0A8H9QZD7-F1
#
_cell.length_a   1.000
_cell.length_b   1.000
_cell.length_c   1.000
_cell.angle_alpha   90.00
_cell.angle_beta   90.00
_cell.angle_gamma   90.00
#
_symmetry.space_group_name_H-M   'P 1'
#
loop_
_entity.id
_entity.type
_entity.pdbx_description
1 polymer ?
#
loop_
_entity_poly.entity_id
_entity_poly.type
_entity_poly.pdbx_seq_one_letter_code
_entity_poly.pdbx_strand_id
1 'polypeptide(L)'
;MISREKYVTSSLELHLFFMRIMKEHAIFLEAGLGPKNSKLAKELDKCKGNLEKLLLDVVKLSKGRVRQSIVDSGEVFTDYTLETEKKTEHYTGININSKITTMEKDLMCAPKKSIDSKVASCVKDINNKAIKLLDELIDLKMKILDDVLCCKIFTSNYPSLVEHIIEEAKLYRSYIDDIECNRDIDEVNISKTESFWNEIMMEHALFIRGLLDPSEYELINTANEFALEFNELIQQLNNVTNVTIENVTHETLKETIRLRDFKEEGTKGIMNCNIKSLILPLLSDHVLREANHYIRILRCYEK
;
A
#
# COMPACT_ATOMS: atom_id res chain seq x y z
N MET A 1 -25.95 -7.73 3.61
CA MET A 1 -25.64 -7.02 4.87
C MET A 1 -24.67 -7.89 5.63
N ILE A 2 -23.43 -7.43 5.83
CA ILE A 2 -22.37 -8.22 6.47
C ILE A 2 -22.66 -8.50 7.95
N SER A 3 -22.17 -9.62 8.47
CA SER A 3 -22.28 -9.93 9.91
C SER A 3 -21.39 -8.99 10.74
N ARG A 4 -21.67 -8.87 12.05
CA ARG A 4 -20.81 -8.07 12.96
C ARG A 4 -19.37 -8.57 12.97
N GLU A 5 -19.16 -9.89 12.95
CA GLU A 5 -17.84 -10.50 12.92
C GLU A 5 -17.11 -10.12 11.62
N LYS A 6 -17.80 -10.18 10.49
CA LYS A 6 -17.26 -9.78 9.19
C LYS A 6 -16.95 -8.28 9.15
N TYR A 7 -17.86 -7.42 9.61
CA TYR A 7 -17.63 -5.96 9.73
C TYR A 7 -16.35 -5.64 10.51
N VAL A 8 -16.20 -6.21 11.71
CA VAL A 8 -15.01 -5.97 12.55
C VAL A 8 -13.74 -6.50 11.90
N THR A 9 -13.79 -7.73 11.37
CA THR A 9 -12.61 -8.39 10.77
C THR A 9 -12.15 -7.62 9.52
N SER A 10 -13.06 -7.35 8.58
CA SER A 10 -12.76 -6.63 7.34
C SER A 10 -12.25 -5.21 7.60
N SER A 11 -12.83 -4.46 8.53
CA SER A 11 -12.32 -3.12 8.87
C SER A 11 -10.90 -3.16 9.45
N LEU A 12 -10.63 -4.08 10.38
CA LEU A 12 -9.32 -4.17 11.02
C LEU A 12 -8.22 -4.57 10.03
N GLU A 13 -8.49 -5.52 9.15
CA GLU A 13 -7.55 -5.97 8.13
C GLU A 13 -7.30 -4.90 7.07
N LEU A 14 -8.38 -4.23 6.60
CA LEU A 14 -8.28 -3.09 5.69
C LEU A 14 -7.39 -1.99 6.28
N HIS A 15 -7.57 -1.67 7.55
CA HIS A 15 -6.78 -0.65 8.24
C HIS A 15 -5.33 -1.07 8.48
N LEU A 16 -5.06 -2.34 8.80
CA LEU A 16 -3.69 -2.85 8.98
C LEU A 16 -2.85 -2.66 7.72
N PHE A 17 -3.44 -2.93 6.55
CA PHE A 17 -2.75 -2.76 5.28
C PHE A 17 -2.71 -1.29 4.86
N PHE A 18 -3.86 -0.67 4.55
CA PHE A 18 -3.85 0.64 3.89
C PHE A 18 -3.42 1.80 4.81
N MET A 19 -3.65 1.75 6.11
CA MET A 19 -3.21 2.85 6.98
C MET A 19 -1.69 2.92 7.08
N ARG A 20 -1.01 1.76 6.97
CA ARG A 20 0.44 1.67 6.81
C ARG A 20 0.88 2.32 5.50
N ILE A 21 0.27 1.91 4.38
CA ILE A 21 0.54 2.48 3.06
C ILE A 21 0.37 4.01 3.08
N MET A 22 -0.71 4.53 3.67
CA MET A 22 -0.95 5.97 3.75
C MET A 22 0.05 6.73 4.65
N LYS A 23 0.53 6.15 5.76
CA LYS A 23 1.60 6.81 6.54
C LYS A 23 2.91 6.88 5.75
N GLU A 24 3.20 5.86 4.96
CA GLU A 24 4.43 5.76 4.15
C GLU A 24 4.38 6.73 2.96
N HIS A 25 3.22 6.90 2.32
CA HIS A 25 3.00 7.96 1.33
C HIS A 25 3.34 9.35 1.87
N ALA A 26 2.92 9.68 3.09
CA ALA A 26 3.25 10.96 3.70
C ALA A 26 4.76 11.13 3.89
N ILE A 27 5.47 10.06 4.27
CA ILE A 27 6.94 10.04 4.39
C ILE A 27 7.61 10.26 3.02
N PHE A 28 7.17 9.58 1.96
CA PHE A 28 7.77 9.71 0.63
C PHE A 28 7.56 11.09 0.01
N LEU A 29 6.35 11.64 0.18
CA LEU A 29 6.05 13.01 -0.21
C LEU A 29 6.92 14.01 0.55
N GLU A 30 7.05 13.85 1.87
CA GLU A 30 7.86 14.75 2.70
C GLU A 30 9.35 14.67 2.34
N ALA A 31 9.89 13.46 2.18
CA ALA A 31 11.29 13.22 1.83
C ALA A 31 11.68 13.83 0.48
N GLY A 32 10.74 13.94 -0.46
CA GLY A 32 10.98 14.55 -1.76
C GLY A 32 10.91 16.08 -1.78
N LEU A 33 10.50 16.73 -0.68
CA LEU A 33 10.40 18.19 -0.61
C LEU A 33 11.71 18.84 -0.18
N GLY A 34 12.12 19.87 -0.94
CA GLY A 34 13.24 20.72 -0.55
C GLY A 34 12.92 21.68 0.61
N PRO A 35 13.94 22.28 1.26
CA PRO A 35 13.78 23.13 2.46
C PRO A 35 12.81 24.32 2.30
N LYS A 36 12.66 24.84 1.08
CA LYS A 36 11.71 25.92 0.75
C LYS A 36 10.26 25.54 1.10
N ASN A 37 9.93 24.25 1.04
CA ASN A 37 8.59 23.71 1.28
C ASN A 37 8.42 23.17 2.72
N SER A 38 9.23 23.64 3.68
CA SER A 38 9.20 23.16 5.08
C SER A 38 7.83 23.24 5.77
N LYS A 39 6.97 24.19 5.39
CA LYS A 39 5.59 24.25 5.91
C LYS A 39 4.76 23.04 5.43
N LEU A 40 4.88 22.70 4.15
CA LEU A 40 4.19 21.56 3.55
C LEU A 40 4.74 20.24 4.10
N ALA A 41 6.06 20.15 4.30
CA ALA A 41 6.69 19.01 4.98
C ALA A 41 6.10 18.79 6.38
N LYS A 42 5.93 19.85 7.19
CA LYS A 42 5.28 19.78 8.51
C LYS A 42 3.80 19.39 8.45
N GLU A 43 3.08 19.76 7.39
CA GLU A 43 1.70 19.33 7.18
C GLU A 43 1.64 17.81 6.92
N LEU A 44 2.56 17.27 6.08
CA LEU A 44 2.69 15.84 5.83
C LEU A 44 3.10 15.06 7.09
N ASP A 45 4.10 15.54 7.85
CA ASP A 45 4.53 14.91 9.11
C ASP A 45 3.39 14.86 10.14
N LYS A 46 2.56 15.92 10.21
CA LYS A 46 1.36 15.93 11.06
C LYS A 46 0.34 14.87 10.62
N CYS A 47 0.08 14.75 9.31
CA CYS A 47 -0.81 13.71 8.77
C CYS A 47 -0.27 12.31 9.10
N LYS A 48 1.02 12.07 8.83
CA LYS A 48 1.74 10.83 9.20
C LYS A 48 1.57 10.50 10.68
N GLY A 49 1.83 11.45 11.58
CA GLY A 49 1.71 11.24 13.02
C GLY A 49 0.28 10.95 13.49
N ASN A 50 -0.74 11.47 12.80
CA ASN A 50 -2.14 11.14 13.09
C ASN A 50 -2.51 9.72 12.60
N LEU A 51 -2.03 9.32 11.43
CA LEU A 51 -2.17 7.96 10.90
C LEU A 51 -1.47 6.93 11.80
N GLU A 52 -0.25 7.23 12.26
CA GLU A 52 0.50 6.37 13.19
C GLU A 52 -0.25 6.14 14.51
N LYS A 53 -0.87 7.19 15.08
CA LYS A 53 -1.68 7.07 16.30
C LYS A 53 -2.88 6.14 16.08
N LEU A 54 -3.58 6.29 14.96
CA LEU A 54 -4.75 5.48 14.66
C LEU A 54 -4.35 4.03 14.33
N LEU A 55 -3.27 3.83 13.58
CA LEU A 55 -2.73 2.51 13.25
C LEU A 55 -2.29 1.77 14.52
N LEU A 56 -1.70 2.47 15.48
CA LEU A 56 -1.37 1.89 16.78
C LEU A 56 -2.60 1.34 17.52
N ASP A 57 -3.75 2.00 17.42
CA ASP A 57 -5.00 1.52 18.01
C ASP A 57 -5.58 0.34 17.23
N VAL A 58 -5.50 0.37 15.90
CA VAL A 58 -5.85 -0.76 15.02
C VAL A 58 -5.05 -2.01 15.40
N VAL A 59 -3.72 -1.92 15.44
CA VAL A 59 -2.84 -3.08 15.74
C VAL A 59 -3.16 -3.67 17.11
N LYS A 60 -3.46 -2.85 18.13
CA LYS A 60 -3.90 -3.35 19.45
C LYS A 60 -5.21 -4.12 19.36
N LEU A 61 -6.17 -3.60 18.60
CA LEU A 61 -7.51 -4.17 18.49
C LEU A 61 -7.52 -5.46 17.62
N SER A 62 -6.62 -5.55 16.63
CA SER A 62 -6.48 -6.67 15.70
C SER A 62 -5.98 -7.97 16.33
N LYS A 63 -5.33 -7.95 17.50
CA LYS A 63 -4.79 -9.15 18.16
C LYS A 63 -5.86 -10.21 18.43
N GLY A 64 -5.84 -11.30 17.65
CA GLY A 64 -6.80 -12.41 17.71
C GLY A 64 -8.15 -12.13 17.03
N ARG A 65 -8.20 -11.16 16.10
CA ARG A 65 -9.41 -10.74 15.37
C ARG A 65 -9.19 -10.57 13.86
N VAL A 66 -8.08 -11.07 13.34
CA VAL A 66 -7.75 -11.04 11.91
C VAL A 66 -7.57 -12.46 11.39
N ARG A 67 -7.79 -12.65 10.10
CA ARG A 67 -7.65 -13.91 9.39
C ARG A 67 -6.18 -14.30 9.31
N GLN A 68 -5.93 -15.61 9.38
CA GLN A 68 -4.59 -16.17 9.18
C GLN A 68 -4.00 -15.77 7.81
N SER A 69 -4.84 -15.67 6.78
CA SER A 69 -4.42 -15.25 5.44
C SER A 69 -3.78 -13.86 5.38
N ILE A 70 -4.11 -12.96 6.32
CA ILE A 70 -3.51 -11.61 6.42
C ILE A 70 -2.15 -11.66 7.13
N VAL A 71 -2.02 -12.54 8.12
CA VAL A 71 -0.76 -12.75 8.84
C VAL A 71 0.26 -13.41 7.93
N ASP A 72 -0.18 -14.37 7.11
CA ASP A 72 0.70 -15.16 6.23
C ASP A 72 1.02 -14.49 4.89
N SER A 73 0.27 -13.46 4.47
CA SER A 73 0.46 -12.86 3.15
C SER A 73 1.73 -12.00 3.05
N GLY A 74 2.23 -11.51 4.18
CA GLY A 74 3.34 -10.55 4.21
C GLY A 74 2.95 -9.15 3.73
N GLU A 75 1.65 -8.80 3.69
CA GLU A 75 1.19 -7.46 3.28
C GLU A 75 1.22 -6.43 4.42
N VAL A 76 1.09 -6.90 5.67
CA VAL A 76 1.17 -6.02 6.85
C VAL A 76 2.63 -5.78 7.24
N PHE A 77 3.48 -6.80 7.08
CA PHE A 77 4.87 -6.81 7.50
C PHE A 77 5.68 -7.78 6.63
N THR A 78 6.92 -7.40 6.30
CA THR A 78 7.95 -8.30 5.77
C THR A 78 9.16 -8.30 6.69
N ASP A 79 10.06 -9.27 6.53
CA ASP A 79 11.31 -9.31 7.30
C ASP A 79 12.22 -8.09 7.08
N TYR A 80 11.98 -7.30 6.02
CA TYR A 80 12.76 -6.11 5.69
C TYR A 80 12.21 -4.85 6.35
N THR A 81 10.91 -4.81 6.62
CA THR A 81 10.15 -3.63 7.00
C THR A 81 10.76 -2.81 8.15
N LEU A 82 11.20 -3.46 9.22
CA LEU A 82 11.77 -2.74 10.38
C LEU A 82 13.10 -2.06 10.04
N GLU A 83 13.96 -2.75 9.29
CA GLU A 83 15.28 -2.22 8.96
C GLU A 83 15.20 -1.17 7.85
N THR A 84 14.25 -1.31 6.90
CA THR A 84 14.00 -0.28 5.88
C THR A 84 13.44 0.99 6.50
N GLU A 85 12.54 0.92 7.50
CA GLU A 85 12.10 2.09 8.28
C GLU A 85 13.28 2.80 8.94
N LYS A 86 14.14 2.08 9.67
CA LYS A 86 15.31 2.68 10.34
C LYS A 86 16.26 3.34 9.36
N LYS A 87 16.55 2.70 8.22
CA LYS A 87 17.46 3.21 7.21
C LYS A 87 16.88 4.46 6.51
N THR A 88 15.58 4.45 6.23
CA THR A 88 14.88 5.62 5.69
C THR A 88 14.85 6.79 6.70
N GLU A 89 14.51 6.55 7.96
CA GLU A 89 14.58 7.57 9.02
C GLU A 89 15.98 8.18 9.14
N HIS A 90 17.02 7.34 9.09
CA HIS A 90 18.41 7.79 9.12
C HIS A 90 18.76 8.72 7.94
N TYR A 91 18.27 8.42 6.73
CA TYR A 91 18.58 9.22 5.54
C TYR A 91 17.79 10.52 5.45
N THR A 92 16.54 10.53 5.90
CA THR A 92 15.63 11.67 5.70
C THR A 92 15.52 12.56 6.93
N GLY A 93 15.81 12.02 8.12
CA GLY A 93 15.52 12.67 9.40
C GLY A 93 14.04 12.71 9.76
N ILE A 94 13.17 12.10 8.95
CA ILE A 94 11.73 11.99 9.24
C ILE A 94 11.55 10.85 10.24
N ASN A 95 11.05 11.16 11.44
CA ASN A 95 10.84 10.16 12.48
C ASN A 95 9.76 9.16 12.06
N ILE A 96 10.01 7.87 12.29
CA ILE A 96 9.08 6.78 11.99
C ILE A 96 8.78 5.99 13.27
N ASN A 97 7.50 5.79 13.58
CA ASN A 97 7.13 5.04 14.78
C ASN A 97 7.26 3.51 14.58
N SER A 98 8.49 2.99 14.57
CA SER A 98 8.78 1.55 14.38
C SER A 98 8.29 0.63 15.50
N LYS A 99 7.77 1.18 16.60
CA LYS A 99 7.04 0.38 17.61
C LYS A 99 5.80 -0.26 16.99
N ILE A 100 5.14 0.41 16.05
CA ILE A 100 3.99 -0.13 15.33
C ILE A 100 4.42 -1.40 14.59
N THR A 101 5.52 -1.34 13.85
CA THR A 101 6.07 -2.49 13.11
C THR A 101 6.46 -3.65 14.01
N THR A 102 7.02 -3.39 15.19
CA THR A 102 7.27 -4.46 16.18
C THR A 102 5.96 -5.12 16.62
N MET A 103 4.90 -4.33 16.83
CA MET A 103 3.59 -4.86 17.22
C MET A 103 2.87 -5.59 16.08
N GLU A 104 3.08 -5.17 14.83
CA GLU A 104 2.58 -5.83 13.62
C GLU A 104 3.25 -7.18 13.40
N LYS A 105 4.57 -7.28 13.62
CA LYS A 105 5.32 -8.55 13.58
C LYS A 105 4.78 -9.57 14.58
N ASP A 106 4.34 -9.10 15.75
CA ASP A 106 3.75 -9.93 16.80
C ASP A 106 2.24 -10.19 16.60
N LEU A 107 1.65 -9.80 15.46
CA LEU A 107 0.27 -10.15 15.14
C LEU A 107 0.14 -11.66 14.97
N MET A 108 -0.66 -12.26 15.84
CA MET A 108 -0.99 -13.68 15.76
C MET A 108 -2.48 -13.88 15.60
N CYS A 109 -2.84 -14.92 14.85
CA CYS A 109 -4.18 -15.50 14.89
C CYS A 109 -4.32 -16.30 16.20
N ALA A 110 -4.69 -15.63 17.28
CA ALA A 110 -5.08 -16.29 18.52
C ALA A 110 -6.49 -16.93 18.35
N PRO A 111 -6.89 -17.93 19.17
CA PRO A 111 -8.26 -18.44 19.13
C PRO A 111 -9.25 -17.27 19.21
N LYS A 112 -10.21 -17.26 18.27
CA LYS A 112 -11.12 -16.14 17.99
C LYS A 112 -11.58 -15.46 19.28
N LYS A 113 -11.08 -14.26 19.55
CA LYS A 113 -11.64 -13.43 20.64
C LYS A 113 -13.07 -13.10 20.27
N SER A 114 -14.00 -13.24 21.21
CA SER A 114 -15.39 -12.88 20.96
C SER A 114 -15.49 -11.43 20.51
N ILE A 115 -16.21 -11.20 19.41
CA ILE A 115 -16.52 -9.85 18.93
C ILE A 115 -17.84 -9.44 19.56
N ASP A 116 -17.74 -8.56 20.57
CA ASP A 116 -18.91 -7.97 21.23
C ASP A 116 -19.30 -6.62 20.61
N SER A 117 -20.36 -6.02 21.14
CA SER A 117 -20.84 -4.70 20.67
C SER A 117 -19.85 -3.57 20.96
N LYS A 118 -19.00 -3.70 22.00
CA LYS A 118 -18.00 -2.68 22.34
C LYS A 118 -16.89 -2.67 21.31
N VAL A 119 -16.38 -3.83 20.91
CA VAL A 119 -15.38 -3.96 19.84
C VAL A 119 -15.93 -3.37 18.54
N ALA A 120 -17.16 -3.70 18.16
CA ALA A 120 -17.79 -3.15 16.96
C ALA A 120 -17.92 -1.62 17.02
N SER A 121 -18.28 -1.05 18.18
CA SER A 121 -18.31 0.41 18.37
C SER A 121 -16.92 1.04 18.23
N CYS A 122 -15.88 0.42 18.81
CA CYS A 122 -14.52 0.92 18.67
C CYS A 122 -14.04 0.89 17.21
N VAL A 123 -14.36 -0.17 16.46
CA VAL A 123 -14.07 -0.25 15.03
C VAL A 123 -14.78 0.86 14.27
N LYS A 124 -16.07 1.09 14.55
CA LYS A 124 -16.81 2.20 13.93
C LYS A 124 -16.18 3.56 14.20
N ASP A 125 -15.69 3.79 15.41
CA ASP A 125 -14.97 5.02 15.75
C ASP A 125 -13.64 5.13 15.00
N ILE A 126 -12.93 4.02 14.78
CA ILE A 126 -11.72 3.97 13.95
C ILE A 126 -12.06 4.31 12.50
N ASN A 127 -13.09 3.68 11.91
CA ASN A 127 -13.53 3.92 10.54
C ASN A 127 -13.86 5.41 10.32
N ASN A 128 -14.63 6.02 11.24
CA ASN A 128 -14.97 7.44 11.19
C ASN A 128 -13.77 8.38 11.30
N LYS A 129 -12.75 8.01 12.10
CA LYS A 129 -11.50 8.78 12.19
C LYS A 129 -10.66 8.62 10.93
N ALA A 130 -10.57 7.39 10.40
CA ALA A 130 -9.84 7.08 9.18
C ALA A 130 -10.40 7.87 7.99
N ILE A 131 -11.73 7.94 7.84
CA ILE A 131 -12.40 8.76 6.82
C ILE A 131 -11.88 10.21 6.83
N LYS A 132 -11.90 10.86 8.00
CA LYS A 132 -11.46 12.26 8.13
C LYS A 132 -9.98 12.44 7.78
N LEU A 133 -9.12 11.53 8.27
CA LEU A 133 -7.69 11.59 7.99
C LEU A 133 -7.37 11.33 6.51
N LEU A 134 -8.16 10.48 5.85
CA LEU A 134 -8.03 10.22 4.42
C LEU A 134 -8.49 11.41 3.59
N ASP A 135 -9.62 12.02 3.93
CA ASP A 135 -10.10 13.23 3.24
C ASP A 135 -9.04 14.34 3.32
N GLU A 136 -8.48 14.58 4.51
CA GLU A 136 -7.37 15.53 4.71
C GLU A 136 -6.11 15.17 3.88
N LEU A 137 -5.72 13.90 3.84
CA LEU A 137 -4.53 13.46 3.09
C LEU A 137 -4.76 13.51 1.57
N ILE A 138 -5.94 13.17 1.09
CA ILE A 138 -6.31 13.23 -0.34
C ILE A 138 -6.26 14.68 -0.81
N ASP A 139 -6.88 15.60 -0.06
CA ASP A 139 -6.85 17.04 -0.37
C ASP A 139 -5.40 17.56 -0.42
N LEU A 140 -4.56 17.12 0.52
CA LEU A 140 -3.16 17.50 0.56
C LEU A 140 -2.38 16.96 -0.63
N LYS A 141 -2.58 15.69 -1.01
CA LYS A 141 -1.96 15.06 -2.18
C LYS A 141 -2.38 15.75 -3.48
N MET A 142 -3.67 16.06 -3.64
CA MET A 142 -4.20 16.79 -4.81
C MET A 142 -3.58 18.19 -4.89
N LYS A 143 -3.49 18.92 -3.78
CA LYS A 143 -2.82 20.23 -3.73
C LYS A 143 -1.34 20.13 -4.12
N ILE A 144 -0.63 19.09 -3.66
CA ILE A 144 0.77 18.86 -4.04
C ILE A 144 0.87 18.64 -5.55
N LEU A 145 0.03 17.79 -6.13
CA LEU A 145 -0.01 17.53 -7.56
C LEU A 145 -0.25 18.82 -8.35
N ASP A 146 -1.28 19.60 -7.98
CA ASP A 146 -1.60 20.88 -8.62
C ASP A 146 -0.43 21.87 -8.56
N ASP A 147 0.21 21.98 -7.40
CA ASP A 147 1.34 22.90 -7.21
C ASP A 147 2.59 22.46 -8.00
N VAL A 148 2.81 21.15 -8.18
CA VAL A 148 3.88 20.61 -9.05
C VAL A 148 3.58 20.89 -10.52
N LEU A 149 2.36 20.59 -10.98
CA LEU A 149 1.94 20.80 -12.37
C LEU A 149 1.90 22.30 -12.75
N CYS A 150 1.66 23.17 -11.77
CA CYS A 150 1.74 24.62 -11.95
C CYS A 150 3.16 25.20 -11.72
N CYS A 151 4.19 24.37 -11.55
CA CYS A 151 5.57 24.79 -11.29
C CYS A 151 5.75 25.69 -10.05
N LYS A 152 4.85 25.60 -9.06
CA LYS A 152 4.92 26.39 -7.81
C LYS A 152 5.85 25.76 -6.79
N ILE A 153 5.92 24.43 -6.77
CA ILE A 153 6.84 23.67 -5.91
C ILE A 153 7.70 22.73 -6.73
N PHE A 154 8.92 22.51 -6.25
CA PHE A 154 9.80 21.44 -6.71
C PHE A 154 9.74 20.28 -5.70
N THR A 155 9.70 19.06 -6.22
CA THR A 155 9.77 17.80 -5.48
C THR A 155 10.54 16.77 -6.33
N SER A 156 11.17 15.79 -5.69
CA SER A 156 11.77 14.64 -6.39
C SER A 156 10.76 13.52 -6.68
N ASN A 157 9.49 13.69 -6.30
CA ASN A 157 8.41 12.77 -6.63
C ASN A 157 7.87 13.05 -8.04
N TYR A 158 7.70 12.01 -8.86
CA TYR A 158 7.06 12.15 -10.18
C TYR A 158 5.59 12.60 -10.02
N PRO A 159 5.06 13.47 -10.90
CA PRO A 159 3.63 13.81 -10.87
C PRO A 159 2.72 12.58 -10.96
N SER A 160 3.06 11.61 -11.81
CA SER A 160 2.34 10.33 -11.93
C SER A 160 2.41 9.48 -10.67
N LEU A 161 3.48 9.56 -9.88
CA LEU A 161 3.54 8.92 -8.57
C LEU A 161 2.57 9.59 -7.59
N VAL A 162 2.43 10.92 -7.65
CA VAL A 162 1.46 11.63 -6.80
C VAL A 162 0.02 11.28 -7.20
N GLU A 163 -0.26 11.15 -8.51
CA GLU A 163 -1.54 10.66 -9.04
C GLU A 163 -1.85 9.24 -8.55
N HIS A 164 -0.90 8.32 -8.70
CA HIS A 164 -0.99 6.94 -8.24
C HIS A 164 -1.39 6.84 -6.75
N ILE A 165 -0.66 7.50 -5.85
CA ILE A 165 -0.98 7.44 -4.41
C ILE A 165 -2.28 8.17 -4.05
N ILE A 166 -2.81 9.05 -4.91
CA ILE A 166 -4.16 9.64 -4.73
C ILE A 166 -5.21 8.57 -4.99
N GLU A 167 -5.07 7.79 -6.06
CA GLU A 167 -6.02 6.75 -6.43
C GLU A 167 -6.06 5.62 -5.39
N GLU A 168 -4.92 5.22 -4.83
CA GLU A 168 -4.89 4.27 -3.71
C GLU A 168 -5.57 4.81 -2.44
N ALA A 169 -5.41 6.10 -2.16
CA ALA A 169 -6.08 6.73 -1.02
C ALA A 169 -7.60 6.78 -1.22
N LYS A 170 -8.06 7.07 -2.45
CA LYS A 170 -9.48 7.03 -2.83
C LYS A 170 -10.05 5.62 -2.77
N LEU A 171 -9.30 4.60 -3.19
CA LEU A 171 -9.70 3.20 -3.08
C LEU A 171 -9.88 2.79 -1.62
N TYR A 172 -8.92 3.11 -0.76
CA TYR A 172 -9.05 2.83 0.67
C TYR A 172 -10.26 3.55 1.28
N ARG A 173 -10.46 4.82 0.91
CA ARG A 173 -11.58 5.63 1.36
C ARG A 173 -12.94 5.04 0.93
N SER A 174 -13.02 4.49 -0.28
CA SER A 174 -14.24 3.86 -0.80
C SER A 174 -14.52 2.50 -0.12
N TYR A 175 -13.49 1.72 0.18
CA TYR A 175 -13.67 0.47 0.94
C TYR A 175 -14.19 0.71 2.37
N ILE A 176 -13.78 1.79 3.04
CA ILE A 176 -14.36 2.15 4.34
C ILE A 176 -15.84 2.49 4.19
N ASP A 177 -16.24 3.27 3.17
CA ASP A 177 -17.64 3.58 2.90
C ASP A 177 -18.47 2.33 2.61
N ASP A 178 -17.93 1.39 1.85
CA ASP A 178 -18.58 0.12 1.57
C ASP A 178 -18.85 -0.66 2.86
N ILE A 179 -17.86 -0.79 3.73
CA ILE A 179 -18.01 -1.49 5.01
C ILE A 179 -19.02 -0.78 5.92
N GLU A 180 -18.94 0.56 6.05
CA GLU A 180 -19.91 1.35 6.84
C GLU A 180 -21.34 1.27 6.29
N CYS A 181 -21.48 1.08 4.97
CA CYS A 181 -22.75 0.82 4.31
C CYS A 181 -23.18 -0.66 4.33
N ASN A 182 -22.52 -1.52 5.12
CA ASN A 182 -22.75 -2.96 5.24
C ASN A 182 -22.60 -3.76 3.93
N ARG A 183 -21.75 -3.29 3.01
CA ARG A 183 -21.32 -4.03 1.80
C ARG A 183 -20.08 -4.87 2.12
N ASP A 184 -19.99 -6.07 1.53
CA ASP A 184 -18.83 -6.93 1.68
C ASP A 184 -17.76 -6.55 0.65
N ILE A 185 -16.62 -6.06 1.12
CA ILE A 185 -15.49 -5.69 0.26
C ILE A 185 -14.74 -6.92 -0.31
N ASP A 186 -14.99 -8.12 0.20
CA ASP A 186 -14.44 -9.35 -0.40
C ASP A 186 -15.32 -9.86 -1.57
N GLU A 187 -16.55 -9.36 -1.73
CA GLU A 187 -17.47 -9.72 -2.83
C GLU A 187 -17.40 -8.74 -4.03
N VAL A 188 -16.33 -7.93 -4.10
CA VAL A 188 -16.15 -6.95 -5.17
C VAL A 188 -15.92 -7.64 -6.51
N ASN A 189 -16.32 -6.96 -7.59
CA ASN A 189 -16.09 -7.42 -8.96
C ASN A 189 -14.59 -7.67 -9.19
N ILE A 190 -14.25 -8.94 -9.41
CA ILE A 190 -12.88 -9.42 -9.65
C ILE A 190 -12.20 -8.64 -10.79
N SER A 191 -12.88 -8.42 -11.91
CA SER A 191 -12.34 -7.68 -13.06
C SER A 191 -11.92 -6.26 -12.66
N LYS A 192 -12.74 -5.55 -11.88
CA LYS A 192 -12.39 -4.19 -11.43
C LYS A 192 -11.19 -4.18 -10.48
N THR A 193 -11.15 -5.15 -9.58
CA THR A 193 -10.05 -5.29 -8.61
C THR A 193 -8.75 -5.64 -9.32
N GLU A 194 -8.80 -6.59 -10.26
CA GLU A 194 -7.66 -7.03 -11.06
C GLU A 194 -7.16 -5.91 -11.98
N SER A 195 -8.06 -5.18 -12.66
CA SER A 195 -7.67 -4.03 -13.48
C SER A 195 -6.97 -2.95 -12.67
N PHE A 196 -7.50 -2.58 -11.51
CA PHE A 196 -6.87 -1.58 -10.64
C PHE A 196 -5.47 -2.02 -10.21
N TRP A 197 -5.34 -3.23 -9.65
CA TRP A 197 -4.05 -3.67 -9.12
C TRP A 197 -3.03 -4.00 -10.23
N ASN A 198 -3.47 -4.42 -11.43
CA ASN A 198 -2.57 -4.56 -12.57
C ASN A 198 -1.99 -3.20 -13.01
N GLU A 199 -2.80 -2.13 -12.98
CA GLU A 199 -2.34 -0.77 -13.25
C GLU A 199 -1.32 -0.33 -12.18
N ILE A 200 -1.62 -0.54 -10.89
CA ILE A 200 -0.68 -0.29 -9.78
C ILE A 200 0.64 -1.06 -9.97
N MET A 201 0.61 -2.36 -10.33
CA MET A 201 1.82 -3.15 -10.57
C MET A 201 2.63 -2.67 -11.78
N MET A 202 1.95 -2.27 -12.86
CA MET A 202 2.57 -1.65 -14.03
C MET A 202 3.28 -0.34 -13.65
N GLU A 203 2.61 0.55 -12.92
CA GLU A 203 3.15 1.83 -12.48
C GLU A 203 4.36 1.64 -11.56
N HIS A 204 4.30 0.69 -10.63
CA HIS A 204 5.45 0.31 -9.81
C HIS A 204 6.67 -0.09 -10.64
N ALA A 205 6.48 -0.90 -11.68
CA ALA A 205 7.57 -1.29 -12.58
C ALA A 205 8.16 -0.07 -13.30
N LEU A 206 7.32 0.88 -13.73
CA LEU A 206 7.77 2.15 -14.33
C LEU A 206 8.54 3.05 -13.33
N PHE A 207 8.08 3.13 -12.07
CA PHE A 207 8.75 3.91 -11.03
C PHE A 207 10.10 3.29 -10.65
N ILE A 208 10.18 1.96 -10.49
CA ILE A 208 11.44 1.25 -10.25
C ILE A 208 12.42 1.54 -11.40
N ARG A 209 11.97 1.39 -12.66
CA ARG A 209 12.77 1.72 -13.85
C ARG A 209 13.31 3.14 -13.82
N GLY A 210 12.50 4.12 -13.42
CA GLY A 210 12.87 5.54 -13.41
C GLY A 210 13.80 5.94 -12.26
N LEU A 211 13.75 5.23 -11.13
CA LEU A 211 14.52 5.56 -9.92
C LEU A 211 15.84 4.79 -9.81
N LEU A 212 16.07 3.77 -10.63
CA LEU A 212 17.37 3.10 -10.75
C LEU A 212 18.41 4.04 -11.37
N ASP A 213 19.67 3.92 -10.94
CA ASP A 213 20.77 4.65 -11.58
C ASP A 213 20.92 4.20 -13.04
N PRO A 214 21.22 5.10 -14.00
CA PRO A 214 21.36 4.73 -15.41
C PRO A 214 22.39 3.63 -15.70
N SER A 215 23.31 3.35 -14.78
CA SER A 215 24.27 2.26 -14.90
C SER A 215 23.73 0.88 -14.49
N GLU A 216 22.54 0.78 -13.90
CA GLU A 216 21.84 -0.48 -13.58
C GLU A 216 21.04 -1.02 -14.78
N TYR A 217 21.71 -1.18 -15.93
CA TYR A 217 21.07 -1.47 -17.22
C TYR A 217 20.18 -2.72 -17.20
N GLU A 218 20.63 -3.81 -16.59
CA GLU A 218 19.87 -5.06 -16.52
C GLU A 218 18.59 -4.90 -15.71
N LEU A 219 18.66 -4.27 -14.53
CA LEU A 219 17.50 -4.02 -13.67
C LEU A 219 16.50 -3.07 -14.33
N ILE A 220 16.97 -2.06 -15.06
CA ILE A 220 16.13 -1.12 -15.81
C ILE A 220 15.33 -1.87 -16.89
N ASN A 221 15.99 -2.76 -17.66
CA ASN A 221 15.32 -3.54 -18.69
C ASN A 221 14.29 -4.50 -18.08
N THR A 222 14.64 -5.22 -17.01
CA THR A 222 13.71 -6.12 -16.32
C THR A 222 12.49 -5.36 -15.78
N ALA A 223 12.68 -4.19 -15.16
CA ALA A 223 11.56 -3.37 -14.71
C ALA A 223 10.69 -2.88 -15.88
N ASN A 224 11.30 -2.57 -17.03
CA ASN A 224 10.54 -2.18 -18.21
C ASN A 224 9.73 -3.35 -18.81
N GLU A 225 10.27 -4.57 -18.81
CA GLU A 225 9.57 -5.78 -19.24
C GLU A 225 8.32 -6.03 -18.40
N PHE A 226 8.42 -5.95 -17.07
CA PHE A 226 7.24 -6.07 -16.19
C PHE A 226 6.16 -5.02 -16.52
N ALA A 227 6.54 -3.76 -16.80
CA ALA A 227 5.57 -2.75 -17.19
C ALA A 227 4.84 -3.11 -18.50
N LEU A 228 5.53 -3.71 -19.47
CA LEU A 228 4.92 -4.17 -20.71
C LEU A 228 4.01 -5.38 -20.48
N GLU A 229 4.45 -6.36 -19.69
CA GLU A 229 3.69 -7.57 -19.35
C GLU A 229 2.37 -7.21 -18.63
N PHE A 230 2.40 -6.31 -17.63
CA PHE A 230 1.17 -5.86 -16.96
C PHE A 230 0.27 -5.04 -17.88
N ASN A 231 0.82 -4.21 -18.77
CA ASN A 231 0.01 -3.51 -19.77
C ASN A 231 -0.72 -4.49 -20.70
N GLU A 232 -0.08 -5.59 -21.10
CA GLU A 232 -0.73 -6.65 -21.88
C GLU A 232 -1.86 -7.34 -21.09
N LEU A 233 -1.64 -7.65 -19.80
CA LEU A 233 -2.68 -8.21 -18.93
C LEU A 233 -3.89 -7.27 -18.79
N ILE A 234 -3.67 -5.96 -18.64
CA ILE A 234 -4.75 -4.96 -18.61
C ILE A 234 -5.54 -4.96 -19.93
N GLN A 235 -4.86 -5.03 -21.08
CA GLN A 235 -5.52 -5.10 -22.38
C GLN A 235 -6.33 -6.38 -22.57
N GLN A 236 -5.85 -7.51 -22.04
CA GLN A 236 -6.61 -8.76 -22.03
C GLN A 236 -7.88 -8.63 -21.20
N LEU A 237 -7.79 -8.10 -19.97
CA LEU A 237 -8.95 -7.87 -19.08
C LEU A 237 -10.03 -6.97 -19.69
N ASN A 238 -9.66 -6.03 -20.55
CA ASN A 238 -10.63 -5.16 -21.23
C ASN A 238 -11.42 -5.88 -22.34
N ASN A 239 -10.93 -7.02 -22.82
CA ASN A 239 -11.49 -7.76 -23.96
C ASN A 239 -12.08 -9.14 -23.57
N VAL A 240 -12.08 -9.50 -22.29
CA VAL A 240 -12.51 -10.84 -21.83
C VAL A 240 -14.03 -10.97 -21.63
N THR A 241 -14.51 -12.20 -21.85
CA THR A 241 -15.78 -12.70 -21.34
C THR A 241 -15.60 -13.35 -19.96
N ASN A 242 -16.69 -13.63 -19.24
CA ASN A 242 -16.62 -14.27 -17.90
C ASN A 242 -15.89 -15.62 -17.89
N VAL A 243 -15.86 -16.40 -18.98
CA VAL A 243 -15.17 -17.71 -19.02
C VAL A 243 -13.66 -17.54 -19.20
N THR A 244 -13.23 -16.46 -19.83
CA THR A 244 -11.81 -16.17 -20.08
C THR A 244 -11.12 -15.45 -18.93
N ILE A 245 -11.89 -14.93 -17.95
CA ILE A 245 -11.32 -14.18 -16.83
C ILE A 245 -10.47 -15.06 -15.92
N GLU A 246 -10.86 -16.31 -15.67
CA GLU A 246 -10.11 -17.24 -14.80
C GLU A 246 -8.70 -17.51 -15.33
N ASN A 247 -8.56 -17.67 -16.66
CA ASN A 247 -7.26 -17.85 -17.29
C ASN A 247 -6.39 -16.60 -17.16
N VAL A 248 -6.98 -15.41 -17.33
CA VAL A 248 -6.24 -14.15 -17.18
C VAL A 248 -5.83 -13.93 -15.73
N THR A 249 -6.70 -14.20 -14.75
CA THR A 249 -6.38 -14.12 -13.33
C THR A 249 -5.23 -15.05 -12.95
N HIS A 250 -5.15 -16.25 -13.52
CA HIS A 250 -4.04 -17.18 -13.28
C HIS A 250 -2.70 -16.65 -13.82
N GLU A 251 -2.68 -16.14 -15.06
CA GLU A 251 -1.48 -15.50 -15.60
C GLU A 251 -1.11 -14.24 -14.81
N THR A 252 -2.08 -13.41 -14.44
CA THR A 252 -1.88 -12.24 -13.58
C THR A 252 -1.24 -12.61 -12.24
N LEU A 253 -1.69 -13.70 -11.60
CA LEU A 253 -1.09 -14.17 -10.35
C LEU A 253 0.36 -14.59 -10.54
N LYS A 254 0.66 -15.36 -11.59
CA LYS A 254 2.02 -15.79 -11.91
C LYS A 254 2.94 -14.59 -12.16
N GLU A 255 2.48 -13.59 -12.91
CA GLU A 255 3.25 -12.36 -13.17
C GLU A 255 3.41 -11.50 -11.92
N THR A 256 2.39 -11.41 -11.07
CA THR A 256 2.49 -10.72 -9.78
C THR A 256 3.48 -11.40 -8.84
N ILE A 257 3.55 -12.73 -8.83
CA ILE A 257 4.56 -13.50 -8.08
C ILE A 257 5.97 -13.19 -8.59
N ARG A 258 6.18 -13.16 -9.92
CA ARG A 258 7.47 -12.77 -10.53
C ARG A 258 7.88 -11.35 -10.14
N LEU A 259 6.95 -10.39 -10.22
CA LEU A 259 7.23 -9.00 -9.84
C LEU A 259 7.48 -8.86 -8.34
N ARG A 260 6.76 -9.60 -7.49
CA ARG A 260 7.00 -9.66 -6.03
C ARG A 260 8.42 -10.14 -5.74
N ASP A 261 8.89 -11.20 -6.40
CA ASP A 261 10.27 -11.70 -6.25
C ASP A 261 11.30 -10.66 -6.68
N PHE A 262 11.07 -9.99 -7.81
CA PHE A 262 11.91 -8.89 -8.27
C PHE A 262 11.97 -7.72 -7.27
N LYS A 263 10.82 -7.32 -6.71
CA LYS A 263 10.72 -6.28 -5.66
C LYS A 263 11.43 -6.71 -4.38
N GLU A 264 11.37 -7.99 -4.02
CA GLU A 264 12.07 -8.53 -2.86
C GLU A 264 13.60 -8.50 -3.04
N GLU A 265 14.10 -8.98 -4.18
CA GLU A 265 15.54 -8.91 -4.49
C GLU A 265 16.03 -7.46 -4.60
N GLY A 266 15.22 -6.57 -5.19
CA GLY A 266 15.47 -5.13 -5.19
C GLY A 266 15.59 -4.56 -3.77
N THR A 267 14.69 -4.95 -2.86
CA THR A 267 14.74 -4.54 -1.45
C THR A 267 16.02 -5.03 -0.77
N LYS A 268 16.41 -6.30 -0.97
CA LYS A 268 17.68 -6.85 -0.45
C LYS A 268 18.88 -6.08 -1.00
N GLY A 269 18.91 -5.82 -2.31
CA GLY A 269 20.01 -5.11 -2.97
C GLY A 269 20.17 -3.68 -2.48
N ILE A 270 19.07 -2.93 -2.35
CA ILE A 270 19.06 -1.55 -1.82
C ILE A 270 19.46 -1.52 -0.33
N MET A 271 18.97 -2.48 0.47
CA MET A 271 19.33 -2.58 1.87
C MET A 271 20.83 -2.85 2.08
N ASN A 272 21.43 -3.68 1.23
CA ASN A 272 22.84 -4.03 1.29
C ASN A 272 23.76 -3.10 0.49
N CYS A 273 23.24 -2.00 -0.07
CA CYS A 273 23.98 -1.04 -0.90
C CYS A 273 24.61 -1.68 -2.16
N ASN A 274 24.01 -2.75 -2.69
CA ASN A 274 24.44 -3.46 -3.89
C ASN A 274 23.81 -2.89 -5.18
N ILE A 275 22.75 -2.10 -5.05
CA ILE A 275 22.04 -1.46 -6.18
C ILE A 275 22.17 0.05 -6.05
N LYS A 276 22.60 0.71 -7.12
CA LYS A 276 22.64 2.18 -7.23
C LYS A 276 21.26 2.68 -7.65
N SER A 277 20.65 3.52 -6.82
CA SER A 277 19.32 4.08 -7.11
C SER A 277 19.04 5.32 -6.26
N LEU A 278 17.95 6.02 -6.58
CA LEU A 278 17.31 7.04 -5.76
C LEU A 278 16.16 6.46 -4.92
N ILE A 279 16.02 5.13 -4.85
CA ILE A 279 14.92 4.46 -4.16
C ILE A 279 15.20 4.46 -2.65
N LEU A 280 14.31 5.06 -1.88
CA LEU A 280 14.36 4.95 -0.41
C LEU A 280 14.16 3.48 0.01
N PRO A 281 14.91 2.95 0.99
CA PRO A 281 14.77 1.56 1.43
C PRO A 281 13.32 1.19 1.82
N LEU A 282 12.61 2.09 2.51
CA LEU A 282 11.21 1.87 2.86
C LEU A 282 10.27 1.84 1.64
N LEU A 283 10.59 2.55 0.56
CA LEU A 283 9.82 2.51 -0.68
C LEU A 283 9.92 1.14 -1.36
N SER A 284 11.09 0.48 -1.34
CA SER A 284 11.20 -0.86 -1.93
C SER A 284 10.40 -1.92 -1.16
N ASP A 285 10.37 -1.84 0.18
CA ASP A 285 9.51 -2.71 1.01
C ASP A 285 8.00 -2.38 0.87
N HIS A 286 7.67 -1.10 0.70
CA HIS A 286 6.29 -0.65 0.52
C HIS A 286 5.63 -1.31 -0.70
N VAL A 287 6.26 -1.17 -1.88
CA VAL A 287 5.72 -1.76 -3.11
C VAL A 287 5.77 -3.29 -3.10
N LEU A 288 6.66 -3.90 -2.30
CA LEU A 288 6.69 -5.34 -2.05
C LEU A 288 5.45 -5.79 -1.27
N ARG A 289 5.06 -5.06 -0.21
CA ARG A 289 3.85 -5.36 0.58
C ARG A 289 2.57 -5.23 -0.24
N GLU A 290 2.51 -4.29 -1.18
CA GLU A 290 1.37 -4.17 -2.10
C GLU A 290 1.29 -5.33 -3.09
N ALA A 291 2.43 -5.83 -3.59
CA ALA A 291 2.45 -7.04 -4.40
C ALA A 291 1.98 -8.26 -3.61
N ASN A 292 2.40 -8.38 -2.33
CA ASN A 292 1.92 -9.41 -1.42
C ASN A 292 0.40 -9.33 -1.17
N HIS A 293 -0.13 -8.12 -0.98
CA HIS A 293 -1.56 -7.87 -0.85
C HIS A 293 -2.32 -8.34 -2.10
N TYR A 294 -1.80 -7.98 -3.27
CA TYR A 294 -2.45 -8.34 -4.53
C TYR A 294 -2.42 -9.86 -4.77
N ILE A 295 -1.30 -10.53 -4.48
CA ILE A 295 -1.21 -12.00 -4.51
C ILE A 295 -2.25 -12.65 -3.60
N ARG A 296 -2.45 -12.13 -2.38
CA ARG A 296 -3.49 -12.64 -1.48
C ARG A 296 -4.89 -12.49 -2.10
N ILE A 297 -5.18 -11.34 -2.71
CA ILE A 297 -6.46 -11.09 -3.40
C ILE A 297 -6.65 -12.11 -4.52
N LEU A 298 -5.68 -12.26 -5.42
CA LEU A 298 -5.75 -13.17 -6.58
C LEU A 298 -5.96 -14.63 -6.15
N ARG A 299 -5.27 -15.08 -5.09
CA ARG A 299 -5.45 -16.44 -4.53
C ARG A 299 -6.84 -16.71 -3.96
N CYS A 300 -7.61 -15.68 -3.59
CA CYS A 300 -9.01 -15.87 -3.19
C CYS A 300 -9.92 -16.24 -4.38
N TYR A 301 -9.45 -16.01 -5.61
CA TYR A 301 -10.20 -16.25 -6.84
C TYR A 301 -9.75 -17.53 -7.59
N GLU A 302 -8.60 -18.10 -7.25
CA GLU A 302 -8.25 -19.47 -7.66
C GLU A 302 -9.15 -20.46 -6.89
N LYS A 303 -10.21 -20.96 -7.55
CA LYS A 303 -11.07 -22.04 -7.04
C LYS A 303 -10.84 -23.33 -7.81
#